data_AF-A0A2N4WT06-F1
#
_entry.id   AF-A0A2N4WT06-F1
#
_cell.length_a   1.000
_cell.length_b   1.000
_cell.length_c   1.000
_cell.angle_alpha   90.00
_cell.angle_beta   90.00
_cell.angle_gamma   90.00
#
_symmetry.space_group_name_H-M   'P 1'
#
loop_
_entity.id
_entity.type
_entity.pdbx_description
1 polymer ?
#
loop_
_entity_poly.entity_id
_entity_poly.type
_entity_poly.pdbx_seq_one_letter_code
_entity_poly.pdbx_strand_id
1 'polypeptide(L)'
;MRYSGRGWVSSIWGVQKTRYRKEVRAPGLAPTANEDSPILWNASAALTAIEGIAIYAATTRGLEESGTAPSFAANANLTLPALRTRQVEAGVRWTLAKDVKLITGLFDVRRPYFELDTDNVFRVLGDVKHQGAEISLTAKPVAGLNVVAGAVLMRPRVTGEAVEQGRLGERPLGRVGTTLDLRIDYQPPAFDGLSVDLGINYTGDRAARIDNTLFIPERAIIDLGTRYRFKLGRTPAVLRAQIANLTNTFGWNVTGGGGFQFIASRRFNLSLSADF
;
A
#
# COMPACT_ATOMS: atom_id res chain seq x y z
N MET A 1 -12.18 37.40 -27.35
CA MET A 1 -12.16 37.77 -25.91
C MET A 1 -11.94 36.49 -25.11
N ARG A 2 -10.74 36.27 -24.56
CA ARG A 2 -10.40 35.06 -23.79
C ARG A 2 -10.85 35.26 -22.34
N TYR A 3 -11.82 34.47 -21.88
CA TYR A 3 -12.20 34.40 -20.47
C TYR A 3 -11.25 33.44 -19.75
N SER A 4 -10.21 33.97 -19.11
CA SER A 4 -9.42 33.25 -18.09
C SER A 4 -10.11 33.41 -16.74
N GLY A 5 -10.62 32.33 -16.15
CA GLY A 5 -11.08 32.39 -14.76
C GLY A 5 -12.25 31.50 -14.34
N ARG A 6 -12.50 30.36 -14.97
CA ARG A 6 -13.47 29.40 -14.41
C ARG A 6 -12.77 28.09 -14.08
N GLY A 7 -12.58 27.87 -12.77
CA GLY A 7 -12.31 26.54 -12.24
C GLY A 7 -13.40 25.59 -12.74
N TRP A 8 -13.00 24.40 -13.16
CA TRP A 8 -13.90 23.37 -13.64
C TRP A 8 -14.19 22.42 -12.48
N VAL A 9 -15.46 22.06 -12.37
CA VAL A 9 -15.96 21.07 -11.42
C VAL A 9 -16.25 19.81 -12.21
N SER A 10 -15.78 18.67 -11.72
CA SER A 10 -16.19 17.36 -12.19
C SER A 10 -16.85 16.59 -11.04
N SER A 11 -17.88 15.83 -11.37
CA SER A 11 -18.50 14.90 -10.43
C SER A 11 -18.85 13.61 -11.13
N ILE A 12 -18.68 12.49 -10.42
CA ILE A 12 -18.94 11.15 -10.93
C ILE A 12 -19.73 10.40 -9.86
N TRP A 13 -20.80 9.76 -10.30
CA TRP A 13 -21.67 8.92 -9.47
C TRP A 13 -21.83 7.59 -10.18
N GLY A 14 -21.73 6.49 -9.43
CA GLY A 14 -21.87 5.15 -9.98
C GLY A 14 -22.68 4.26 -9.04
N VAL A 15 -23.48 3.39 -9.65
CA VAL A 15 -24.21 2.31 -8.97
C VAL A 15 -23.91 1.02 -9.71
N GLN A 16 -23.60 -0.04 -8.98
CA GLN A 16 -23.23 -1.33 -9.53
C GLN A 16 -23.97 -2.45 -8.79
N LYS A 17 -24.67 -3.32 -9.52
CA LYS A 17 -25.19 -4.58 -8.97
C LYS A 17 -24.12 -5.65 -9.13
N THR A 18 -23.66 -6.21 -8.02
CA THR A 18 -22.67 -7.30 -8.01
C THR A 18 -23.35 -8.60 -7.65
N ARG A 19 -22.97 -9.70 -8.31
CA ARG A 19 -23.30 -11.07 -7.91
C ARG A 19 -21.99 -11.80 -7.68
N TYR A 20 -21.83 -12.35 -6.49
CA TYR A 20 -20.64 -13.06 -6.05
C TYR A 20 -21.05 -14.46 -5.61
N ARG A 21 -20.27 -15.45 -6.02
CA ARG A 21 -20.35 -16.83 -5.54
C ARG A 21 -18.94 -17.36 -5.39
N LYS A 22 -18.67 -17.99 -4.26
CA LYS A 22 -17.47 -18.76 -3.99
C LYS A 22 -17.86 -20.16 -3.63
N GLU A 23 -17.18 -21.13 -4.21
CA GLU A 23 -17.31 -22.54 -3.88
C GLU A 23 -15.90 -23.12 -3.68
N VAL A 24 -15.69 -23.83 -2.59
CA VAL A 24 -14.43 -24.50 -2.28
C VAL A 24 -14.70 -25.99 -2.21
N ARG A 25 -13.91 -26.73 -2.98
CA ARG A 25 -13.91 -28.19 -3.01
C ARG A 25 -12.55 -28.66 -2.57
N ALA A 26 -12.51 -29.36 -1.45
CA ALA A 26 -11.31 -30.00 -0.95
C ALA A 26 -11.50 -31.53 -1.02
N PRO A 27 -10.46 -32.31 -1.39
CA PRO A 27 -10.55 -33.76 -1.41
C PRO A 27 -11.02 -34.32 -0.06
N GLY A 28 -12.03 -35.20 -0.10
CA GLY A 28 -12.56 -35.84 1.11
C GLY A 28 -13.46 -34.95 1.99
N LEU A 29 -13.75 -33.71 1.60
CA LEU A 29 -14.64 -32.81 2.32
C LEU A 29 -15.87 -32.43 1.45
N ALA A 30 -16.99 -32.17 2.11
CA ALA A 30 -18.17 -31.63 1.44
C ALA A 30 -17.86 -30.24 0.86
N PRO A 31 -18.33 -29.91 -0.37
CA PRO A 31 -18.18 -28.58 -0.91
C PRO A 31 -18.81 -27.52 -0.01
N THR A 32 -18.12 -26.39 0.16
CA THR A 32 -18.64 -25.25 0.92
C THR A 32 -18.82 -24.07 -0.04
N ALA A 33 -19.93 -23.34 0.07
CA ALA A 33 -20.19 -22.20 -0.79
C ALA A 33 -20.72 -20.99 -0.02
N ASN A 34 -20.41 -19.80 -0.52
CA ASN A 34 -21.01 -18.53 -0.10
C ASN A 34 -21.41 -17.71 -1.32
N GLU A 35 -22.52 -17.00 -1.19
CA GLU A 35 -23.01 -16.09 -2.22
C GLU A 35 -23.30 -14.71 -1.60
N ASP A 36 -23.02 -13.64 -2.35
CA ASP A 36 -23.44 -12.28 -1.99
C ASP A 36 -23.95 -11.54 -3.25
N SER A 37 -24.91 -10.65 -3.08
CA SER A 37 -25.52 -9.91 -4.18
C SER A 37 -25.76 -8.44 -3.83
N PRO A 38 -24.73 -7.66 -3.47
CA PRO A 38 -24.93 -6.29 -3.03
C PRO A 38 -25.18 -5.35 -4.21
N ILE A 39 -25.86 -4.24 -3.92
CA ILE A 39 -25.79 -3.04 -4.74
C ILE A 39 -24.71 -2.15 -4.12
N LEU A 40 -23.66 -1.89 -4.88
CA LEU A 40 -22.57 -1.00 -4.50
C LEU A 40 -22.78 0.36 -5.17
N TRP A 41 -22.20 1.38 -4.57
CA TRP A 41 -22.23 2.73 -5.11
C TRP A 41 -20.95 3.48 -4.76
N ASN A 42 -20.64 4.46 -5.58
CA ASN A 42 -19.52 5.36 -5.40
C ASN A 42 -19.91 6.78 -5.84
N ALA A 43 -19.27 7.76 -5.21
CA ALA A 43 -19.44 9.16 -5.52
C ALA A 43 -18.10 9.87 -5.41
N SER A 44 -17.80 10.77 -6.33
CA SER A 44 -16.61 11.62 -6.25
C SER A 44 -16.88 12.98 -6.85
N ALA A 45 -16.18 13.98 -6.33
CA ALA A 45 -16.17 15.32 -6.86
C ALA A 45 -14.75 15.89 -6.83
N ALA A 46 -14.42 16.70 -7.82
CA ALA A 46 -13.19 17.46 -7.85
C ALA A 46 -13.45 18.89 -8.35
N LEU A 47 -12.74 19.84 -7.76
CA LEU A 47 -12.77 21.25 -8.10
C LEU A 47 -11.35 21.74 -8.33
N THR A 48 -11.09 22.35 -9.48
CA THR A 48 -9.89 23.17 -9.64
C THR A 48 -10.12 24.50 -8.94
N ALA A 49 -9.54 24.65 -7.74
CA ALA A 49 -9.74 25.82 -6.89
C ALA A 49 -9.07 27.07 -7.50
N ILE A 50 -7.80 26.90 -7.89
CA ILE A 50 -7.00 27.87 -8.66
C ILE A 50 -6.08 27.12 -9.62
N GLU A 51 -5.38 27.83 -10.51
CA GLU A 51 -4.41 27.21 -11.39
C GLU A 51 -3.37 26.41 -10.59
N GLY A 52 -3.16 25.15 -10.99
CA GLY A 52 -2.25 24.25 -10.29
C GLY A 52 -2.81 23.59 -9.02
N ILE A 53 -3.96 24.01 -8.47
CA ILE A 53 -4.54 23.41 -7.24
C ILE A 53 -5.92 22.82 -7.53
N ALA A 54 -6.05 21.51 -7.35
CA ALA A 54 -7.32 20.80 -7.40
C ALA A 54 -7.62 20.12 -6.06
N ILE A 55 -8.84 20.29 -5.56
CA ILE A 55 -9.34 19.63 -4.35
C ILE A 55 -10.29 18.53 -4.79
N TYR A 56 -10.25 17.37 -4.12
CA TYR A 56 -11.14 16.27 -4.42
C TYR A 56 -11.67 15.62 -3.15
N ALA A 57 -12.82 14.96 -3.27
CA ALA A 57 -13.38 14.08 -2.27
C ALA A 57 -14.07 12.89 -2.96
N ALA A 58 -14.00 11.72 -2.34
CA ALA A 58 -14.65 10.52 -2.85
C ALA A 58 -15.12 9.60 -1.73
N THR A 59 -16.15 8.82 -2.02
CA THR A 59 -16.62 7.71 -1.18
C THR A 59 -16.93 6.52 -2.06
N THR A 60 -16.51 5.34 -1.61
CA THR A 60 -16.65 4.10 -2.37
C THR A 60 -17.09 2.97 -1.45
N ARG A 61 -17.99 2.11 -1.97
CA ARG A 61 -18.35 0.84 -1.35
C ARG A 61 -17.75 -0.30 -2.17
N GLY A 62 -17.01 -1.19 -1.52
CA GLY A 62 -16.35 -2.33 -2.15
C GLY A 62 -16.95 -3.66 -1.69
N LEU A 63 -16.73 -4.69 -2.52
CA LEU A 63 -16.91 -6.09 -2.17
C LEU A 63 -15.57 -6.78 -2.40
N GLU A 64 -15.06 -7.46 -1.38
CA GLU A 64 -13.78 -8.18 -1.38
C GLU A 64 -14.03 -9.67 -1.10
N GLU A 65 -13.27 -10.53 -1.76
CA GLU A 65 -13.24 -11.95 -1.42
C GLU A 65 -12.44 -12.18 -0.13
N SER A 66 -12.99 -13.00 0.77
CA SER A 66 -12.47 -13.20 2.13
C SER A 66 -11.69 -14.50 2.34
N GLY A 67 -11.33 -15.24 1.28
CA GLY A 67 -10.56 -16.47 1.44
C GLY A 67 -11.37 -17.61 2.09
N THR A 68 -10.70 -18.49 2.81
CA THR A 68 -11.29 -19.58 3.60
C THR A 68 -10.77 -19.49 5.03
N ALA A 69 -11.48 -20.11 5.97
CA ALA A 69 -10.96 -20.30 7.31
C ALA A 69 -9.63 -21.07 7.27
N PRO A 70 -8.64 -20.69 8.10
CA PRO A 70 -7.33 -21.34 8.13
C PRO A 70 -7.45 -22.80 8.58
N SER A 71 -6.49 -23.63 8.18
CA SER A 71 -6.52 -25.09 8.41
C SER A 71 -6.49 -25.51 9.88
N PHE A 72 -6.08 -24.61 10.78
CA PHE A 72 -6.03 -24.85 12.22
C PHE A 72 -7.30 -24.42 12.98
N ALA A 73 -8.28 -23.80 12.30
CA ALA A 73 -9.54 -23.41 12.91
C ALA A 73 -10.50 -24.62 13.04
N ALA A 74 -11.43 -24.58 14.00
CA ALA A 74 -12.49 -25.57 14.14
C ALA A 74 -13.39 -25.65 12.90
N ASN A 75 -13.55 -24.52 12.19
CA ASN A 75 -14.23 -24.42 10.91
C ASN A 75 -13.23 -24.40 9.72
N ALA A 76 -12.14 -25.16 9.81
CA ALA A 76 -11.09 -25.22 8.80
C ALA A 76 -11.65 -25.39 7.38
N ASN A 77 -11.08 -24.64 6.44
CA ASN A 77 -11.39 -24.69 5.00
C ASN A 77 -12.82 -24.29 4.63
N LEU A 78 -13.68 -23.89 5.57
CA LEU A 78 -14.98 -23.33 5.23
C LEU A 78 -14.79 -22.02 4.45
N THR A 79 -15.60 -21.84 3.41
CA THR A 79 -15.73 -20.56 2.73
C THR A 79 -16.16 -19.48 3.71
N LEU A 80 -15.55 -18.30 3.60
CA LEU A 80 -15.94 -17.13 4.37
C LEU A 80 -16.91 -16.24 3.56
N PRO A 81 -17.78 -15.46 4.21
CA PRO A 81 -18.68 -14.53 3.52
C PRO A 81 -17.86 -13.37 2.93
N ALA A 82 -18.30 -12.83 1.79
CA ALA A 82 -17.63 -11.70 1.16
C ALA A 82 -17.55 -10.48 2.10
N LEU A 83 -16.44 -9.76 2.02
CA LEU A 83 -16.14 -8.57 2.82
C LEU A 83 -16.74 -7.35 2.14
N ARG A 84 -17.60 -6.61 2.86
CA ARG A 84 -18.08 -5.32 2.37
C ARG A 84 -17.24 -4.20 2.96
N THR A 85 -16.65 -3.39 2.10
CA THR A 85 -15.73 -2.34 2.50
C THR A 85 -16.30 -0.95 2.21
N ARG A 86 -15.85 0.03 3.00
CA ARG A 86 -16.19 1.44 2.81
C ARG A 86 -14.92 2.26 2.87
N GLN A 87 -14.77 3.16 1.93
CA GLN A 87 -13.74 4.18 1.94
C GLN A 87 -14.37 5.56 1.80
N VAL A 88 -13.85 6.52 2.55
CA VAL A 88 -14.05 7.95 2.32
C VAL A 88 -12.67 8.58 2.27
N GLU A 89 -12.44 9.44 1.29
CA GLU A 89 -11.18 10.15 1.11
C GLU A 89 -11.42 11.58 0.65
N ALA A 90 -10.49 12.46 0.99
CA ALA A 90 -10.44 13.81 0.49
C ALA A 90 -9.00 14.27 0.42
N GLY A 91 -8.67 15.13 -0.55
CA GLY A 91 -7.30 15.56 -0.73
C GLY A 91 -7.12 16.73 -1.68
N VAL A 92 -5.86 17.10 -1.83
CA VAL A 92 -5.40 18.20 -2.67
C VAL A 92 -4.33 17.67 -3.62
N ARG A 93 -4.45 18.04 -4.90
CA ARG A 93 -3.42 17.90 -5.92
C ARG A 93 -2.89 19.28 -6.22
N TRP A 94 -1.59 19.47 -6.08
CA TRP A 94 -0.92 20.74 -6.26
C TRP A 94 0.26 20.60 -7.21
N THR A 95 0.22 21.32 -8.33
CA THR A 95 1.36 21.57 -9.20
C THR A 95 2.00 22.89 -8.76
N LEU A 96 3.03 22.84 -7.92
CA LEU A 96 3.71 24.01 -7.37
C LEU A 96 4.54 24.72 -8.45
N ALA A 97 5.12 23.94 -9.36
CA ALA A 97 5.87 24.37 -10.53
C ALA A 97 5.75 23.30 -11.61
N LYS A 98 6.21 23.59 -12.83
CA LYS A 98 6.17 22.66 -13.97
C LYS A 98 6.70 21.25 -13.62
N ASP A 99 7.76 21.21 -12.83
CA ASP A 99 8.45 19.98 -12.44
C ASP A 99 8.29 19.61 -10.95
N VAL A 100 7.33 20.21 -10.24
CA VAL A 100 7.06 19.91 -8.82
C VAL A 100 5.57 19.67 -8.61
N LYS A 101 5.22 18.43 -8.26
CA LYS A 101 3.85 17.98 -8.00
C LYS A 101 3.74 17.39 -6.62
N LEU A 102 2.76 17.83 -5.87
CA LEU A 102 2.42 17.38 -4.53
C LEU A 102 0.98 16.88 -4.52
N ILE A 103 0.76 15.72 -3.92
CA ILE A 103 -0.56 15.20 -3.61
C ILE A 103 -0.60 14.96 -2.11
N THR A 104 -1.66 15.40 -1.46
CA THR A 104 -1.93 15.10 -0.05
C THR A 104 -3.38 14.69 0.11
N GLY A 105 -3.63 13.76 1.02
CA GLY A 105 -4.96 13.19 1.22
C GLY A 105 -5.18 12.74 2.64
N LEU A 106 -6.45 12.69 3.04
CA LEU A 106 -6.96 12.05 4.24
C LEU A 106 -7.87 10.91 3.81
N PHE A 107 -7.82 9.80 4.55
CA PHE A 107 -8.65 8.62 4.26
C PHE A 107 -9.20 7.98 5.54
N ASP A 108 -10.38 7.37 5.42
CA ASP A 108 -10.99 6.46 6.38
C ASP A 108 -11.48 5.23 5.61
N VAL A 109 -10.82 4.09 5.84
CA VAL A 109 -11.18 2.79 5.25
C VAL A 109 -11.65 1.85 6.34
N ARG A 110 -12.81 1.22 6.14
CA ARG A 110 -13.39 0.24 7.06
C ARG A 110 -13.71 -1.05 6.35
N ARG A 111 -13.39 -2.16 7.01
CA ARG A 111 -13.75 -3.51 6.56
C ARG A 111 -13.92 -4.43 7.77
N PRO A 112 -14.73 -5.49 7.66
CA PRO A 112 -14.80 -6.50 8.71
C PRO A 112 -13.43 -7.15 8.97
N TYR A 113 -13.19 -7.49 10.23
CA TYR A 113 -11.98 -8.13 10.72
C TYR A 113 -12.29 -9.58 11.13
N PHE A 114 -11.66 -10.53 10.44
CA PHE A 114 -11.77 -11.95 10.75
C PHE A 114 -10.65 -12.39 11.68
N GLU A 115 -11.00 -13.17 12.70
CA GLU A 115 -10.03 -13.82 13.59
C GLU A 115 -10.69 -15.05 14.27
N LEU A 116 -9.87 -15.88 14.92
CA LEU A 116 -10.34 -16.96 15.79
C LEU A 116 -11.03 -16.43 17.04
N ASP A 117 -12.22 -16.97 17.35
CA ASP A 117 -12.87 -16.75 18.64
C ASP A 117 -12.38 -17.74 19.72
N THR A 118 -13.02 -17.68 20.89
CA THR A 118 -12.72 -18.55 22.04
C THR A 118 -13.03 -20.02 21.82
N ASP A 119 -13.87 -20.34 20.84
CA ASP A 119 -14.23 -21.72 20.47
C ASP A 119 -13.40 -22.21 19.27
N ASN A 120 -12.30 -21.50 18.94
CA ASN A 120 -11.42 -21.76 17.80
C ASN A 120 -12.15 -21.65 16.44
N VAL A 121 -13.26 -20.92 16.36
CA VAL A 121 -13.99 -20.67 15.11
C VAL A 121 -13.49 -19.38 14.46
N PHE A 122 -13.04 -19.46 13.21
CA PHE A 122 -12.59 -18.30 12.44
C PHE A 122 -13.79 -17.56 11.84
N ARG A 123 -14.06 -16.36 12.35
CA ARG A 123 -15.23 -15.55 11.95
C ARG A 123 -14.96 -14.06 12.10
N VAL A 124 -15.93 -13.23 11.70
CA VAL A 124 -15.87 -11.79 11.95
C VAL A 124 -15.99 -11.54 13.46
N LEU A 125 -14.98 -10.89 14.04
CA LEU A 125 -14.97 -10.46 15.45
C LEU A 125 -15.18 -8.96 15.61
N GLY A 126 -15.27 -8.23 14.51
CA GLY A 126 -15.59 -6.82 14.48
C GLY A 126 -15.10 -6.16 13.20
N ASP A 127 -14.64 -4.91 13.29
CA ASP A 127 -14.18 -4.11 12.16
C ASP A 127 -12.73 -3.69 12.34
N VAL A 128 -12.00 -3.58 11.22
CA VAL A 128 -10.72 -2.88 11.18
C VAL A 128 -10.87 -1.57 10.41
N LYS A 129 -10.38 -0.51 11.03
CA LYS A 129 -10.41 0.85 10.54
C LYS A 129 -8.99 1.34 10.26
N HIS A 130 -8.74 1.81 9.05
CA HIS A 130 -7.49 2.47 8.66
C HIS A 130 -7.80 3.94 8.40
N GLN A 131 -7.46 4.80 9.36
CA GLN A 131 -7.61 6.24 9.23
C GLN A 131 -6.24 6.89 9.17
N GLY A 132 -6.04 7.79 8.22
CA GLY A 132 -4.73 8.40 8.07
C GLY A 132 -4.68 9.52 7.07
N ALA A 133 -3.44 9.96 6.86
CA ALA A 133 -3.04 10.89 5.85
C ALA A 133 -2.01 10.23 4.92
N GLU A 134 -2.02 10.66 3.67
CA GLU A 134 -1.01 10.29 2.68
C GLU A 134 -0.47 11.55 2.02
N ILE A 135 0.79 11.50 1.62
CA ILE A 135 1.47 12.56 0.88
C ILE A 135 2.36 11.92 -0.18
N SER A 136 2.40 12.50 -1.37
CA SER A 136 3.25 12.08 -2.47
C SER A 136 3.81 13.31 -3.18
N LEU A 137 5.12 13.31 -3.41
CA LEU A 137 5.87 14.38 -4.07
C LEU A 137 6.63 13.79 -5.24
N THR A 138 6.56 14.46 -6.39
CA THR A 138 7.49 14.27 -7.51
C THR A 138 8.10 15.62 -7.85
N ALA A 139 9.42 15.69 -7.87
CA ALA A 139 10.15 16.93 -8.08
C ALA A 139 11.38 16.74 -8.98
N LYS A 140 11.69 17.76 -9.80
CA LYS A 140 13.00 17.93 -10.44
C LYS A 140 13.61 19.27 -10.02
N PRO A 141 14.22 19.36 -8.83
CA PRO A 141 14.65 20.64 -8.27
C PRO A 141 15.84 21.25 -9.02
N VAL A 142 16.69 20.43 -9.64
CA VAL A 142 17.81 20.86 -10.49
C VAL A 142 17.96 19.93 -11.70
N ALA A 143 18.72 20.36 -12.70
CA ALA A 143 19.00 19.55 -13.88
C ALA A 143 19.64 18.21 -13.50
N GLY A 144 19.10 17.13 -14.05
CA GLY A 144 19.56 15.76 -13.79
C GLY A 144 19.09 15.15 -12.47
N LEU A 145 18.44 15.89 -11.56
CA LEU A 145 17.94 15.37 -10.28
C LEU A 145 16.44 15.09 -10.35
N ASN A 146 16.05 13.83 -10.17
CA ASN A 146 14.66 13.39 -10.02
C ASN A 146 14.44 12.91 -8.59
N VAL A 147 13.38 13.39 -7.94
CA VAL A 147 12.99 12.99 -6.59
C VAL A 147 11.55 12.52 -6.60
N VAL A 148 11.31 11.34 -6.03
CA VAL A 148 9.97 10.84 -5.68
C VAL A 148 9.97 10.55 -4.19
N ALA A 149 9.05 11.15 -3.46
CA ALA A 149 8.87 10.89 -2.04
C ALA A 149 7.41 10.60 -1.74
N GLY A 150 7.16 9.74 -0.75
CA GLY A 150 5.82 9.42 -0.29
C GLY A 150 5.81 9.08 1.18
N ALA A 151 4.72 9.41 1.86
CA ALA A 151 4.49 8.97 3.22
C ALA A 151 3.01 8.61 3.42
N VAL A 152 2.79 7.57 4.21
CA VAL A 152 1.48 7.19 4.75
C VAL A 152 1.59 7.18 6.26
N LEU A 153 0.71 7.96 6.91
CA LEU A 153 0.61 8.09 8.35
C LEU A 153 -0.81 7.70 8.75
N MET A 154 -0.98 6.52 9.33
CA MET A 154 -2.28 5.98 9.67
C MET A 154 -2.33 5.34 11.05
N ARG A 155 -3.54 5.22 11.58
CA ARG A 155 -3.87 4.54 12.83
C ARG A 155 -4.76 3.35 12.50
N PRO A 156 -4.19 2.17 12.22
CA PRO A 156 -4.97 0.96 12.00
C PRO A 156 -5.50 0.47 13.37
N ARG A 157 -6.83 0.36 13.50
CA ARG A 157 -7.50 -0.07 14.75
C ARG A 157 -8.53 -1.16 14.48
N VAL A 158 -8.51 -2.21 15.30
CA VAL A 158 -9.58 -3.22 15.37
C VAL A 158 -10.55 -2.81 16.48
N THR A 159 -11.84 -2.97 16.22
CA THR A 159 -12.94 -2.72 17.17
C THR A 159 -13.82 -3.96 17.24
N GLY A 160 -14.44 -4.22 18.38
CA GLY A 160 -15.38 -5.33 18.58
C GLY A 160 -15.30 -5.88 20.01
N GLU A 161 -16.24 -6.73 20.37
CA GLU A 161 -16.35 -7.29 21.74
C GLU A 161 -15.07 -8.02 22.19
N ALA A 162 -14.40 -8.73 21.28
CA ALA A 162 -13.14 -9.41 21.58
C ALA A 162 -12.03 -8.43 21.98
N VAL A 163 -12.04 -7.21 21.44
CA VAL A 163 -11.10 -6.13 21.81
C VAL A 163 -11.49 -5.54 23.17
N GLU A 164 -12.77 -5.25 23.37
CA GLU A 164 -13.30 -4.67 24.63
C GLU A 164 -13.03 -5.59 25.84
N GLN A 165 -13.05 -6.90 25.63
CA GLN A 165 -12.77 -7.90 26.66
C GLN A 165 -11.28 -8.26 26.79
N GLY A 166 -10.39 -7.59 26.04
CA GLY A 166 -8.94 -7.82 26.09
C GLY A 166 -8.47 -9.16 25.50
N ARG A 167 -9.33 -9.86 24.74
CA ARG A 167 -8.98 -11.11 24.04
C ARG A 167 -8.24 -10.85 22.73
N LEU A 168 -8.47 -9.69 22.13
CA LEU A 168 -7.84 -9.22 20.90
C LEU A 168 -7.22 -7.84 21.12
N GLY A 169 -6.03 -7.61 20.57
CA GLY A 169 -5.40 -6.30 20.61
C GLY A 169 -6.01 -5.32 19.63
N GLU A 170 -5.92 -4.03 19.95
CA GLU A 170 -6.49 -2.96 19.12
C GLU A 170 -5.74 -2.72 17.81
N ARG A 171 -4.48 -3.15 17.66
CA ARG A 171 -3.70 -3.02 16.42
C ARG A 171 -3.83 -4.30 15.59
N PRO A 172 -4.30 -4.22 14.35
CA PRO A 172 -4.42 -5.39 13.50
C PRO A 172 -3.04 -5.99 13.18
N LEU A 173 -3.01 -7.32 13.09
CA LEU A 173 -1.78 -8.08 12.88
C LEU A 173 -1.05 -7.63 11.60
N GLY A 174 0.26 -7.40 11.71
CA GLY A 174 1.15 -7.09 10.58
C GLY A 174 0.95 -5.71 9.93
N ARG A 175 0.02 -4.87 10.42
CA ARG A 175 -0.19 -3.52 9.87
C ARG A 175 0.74 -2.51 10.51
N VAL A 176 1.34 -1.67 9.68
CA VAL A 176 2.22 -0.56 10.08
C VAL A 176 1.43 0.74 10.16
N GLY A 177 1.75 1.60 11.14
CA GLY A 177 1.15 2.94 11.23
C GLY A 177 1.82 3.96 10.32
N THR A 178 3.10 3.75 10.01
CA THR A 178 3.91 4.71 9.24
C THR A 178 4.69 4.00 8.16
N THR A 179 4.62 4.52 6.94
CA THR A 179 5.48 4.12 5.82
C THR A 179 6.03 5.36 5.18
N LEU A 180 7.35 5.41 4.94
CA LEU A 180 8.01 6.47 4.17
C LEU A 180 8.77 5.83 3.02
N ASP A 181 8.69 6.40 1.82
CA ASP A 181 9.52 6.02 0.68
C ASP A 181 10.15 7.26 0.06
N LEU A 182 11.44 7.20 -0.21
CA LEU A 182 12.20 8.24 -0.90
C LEU A 182 13.04 7.58 -1.98
N ARG A 183 12.91 8.09 -3.21
CA ARG A 183 13.71 7.71 -4.37
C ARG A 183 14.34 8.95 -4.95
N ILE A 184 15.65 8.89 -5.12
CA ILE A 184 16.44 9.93 -5.77
C ILE A 184 17.18 9.28 -6.92
N ASP A 185 17.11 9.89 -8.10
CA ASP A 185 17.97 9.56 -9.25
C ASP A 185 18.66 10.85 -9.68
N TYR A 186 19.99 10.82 -9.74
CA TYR A 186 20.80 11.96 -10.11
C TYR A 186 21.73 11.62 -11.27
N GLN A 187 21.62 12.38 -12.35
CA GLN A 187 22.52 12.38 -13.50
C GLN A 187 23.39 13.65 -13.44
N PRO A 188 24.64 13.57 -12.94
CA PRO A 188 25.52 14.72 -12.85
C PRO A 188 25.83 15.29 -14.24
N PRO A 189 25.65 16.61 -14.48
CA PRO A 189 25.96 17.21 -15.78
C PRO A 189 27.42 17.07 -16.22
N ALA A 190 28.34 16.90 -15.26
CA ALA A 190 29.77 16.74 -15.53
C ALA A 190 30.16 15.34 -16.02
N PHE A 191 29.26 14.34 -15.91
CA PHE A 191 29.56 12.94 -16.22
C PHE A 191 28.46 12.33 -17.10
N ASP A 192 28.61 12.50 -18.40
CA ASP A 192 27.67 11.96 -19.38
C ASP A 192 27.53 10.44 -19.27
N GLY A 193 26.28 9.98 -19.30
CA GLY A 193 25.92 8.58 -19.18
C GLY A 193 25.86 8.04 -17.74
N LEU A 194 26.38 8.75 -16.74
CA LEU A 194 26.34 8.34 -15.33
C LEU A 194 25.01 8.74 -14.64
N SER A 195 24.43 7.81 -13.90
CA SER A 195 23.28 7.99 -12.98
C SER A 195 23.67 7.40 -11.63
N VAL A 196 23.31 8.07 -10.53
CA VAL A 196 23.36 7.51 -9.18
C VAL A 196 21.95 7.51 -8.63
N ASP A 197 21.50 6.37 -8.10
CA ASP A 197 20.18 6.25 -7.48
C ASP A 197 20.27 5.88 -6.00
N LEU A 198 19.43 6.50 -5.18
CA LEU A 198 19.28 6.24 -3.75
C LEU A 198 17.82 5.92 -3.47
N GLY A 199 17.57 4.81 -2.77
CA GLY A 199 16.27 4.45 -2.25
C GLY A 199 16.29 4.37 -0.73
N ILE A 200 15.30 4.95 -0.06
CA ILE A 200 15.08 4.77 1.37
C ILE A 200 13.63 4.34 1.57
N ASN A 201 13.43 3.20 2.22
CA ASN A 201 12.12 2.73 2.65
C ASN A 201 12.11 2.58 4.16
N TYR A 202 11.26 3.34 4.84
CA TYR A 202 11.02 3.18 6.28
C TYR A 202 9.64 2.58 6.49
N THR A 203 9.57 1.62 7.42
CA THR A 203 8.33 1.02 7.88
C THR A 203 8.31 1.05 9.41
N GLY A 204 7.22 1.55 9.98
CA GLY A 204 7.00 1.58 11.41
C GLY A 204 6.88 0.18 12.01
N ASP A 205 6.75 0.15 13.32
CA ASP A 205 6.49 -1.06 14.07
C ASP A 205 5.13 -1.68 13.69
N ARG A 206 4.97 -2.97 13.98
CA ARG A 206 3.71 -3.69 13.72
C ARG A 206 3.48 -4.79 14.73
N ALA A 207 2.21 -5.03 15.04
CA ALA A 207 1.81 -6.15 15.87
C ALA A 207 2.19 -7.48 15.18
N ALA A 208 2.88 -8.32 15.93
CA ALA A 208 3.32 -9.66 15.54
C ALA A 208 2.44 -10.76 16.13
N ARG A 209 1.60 -10.40 17.10
CA ARG A 209 0.60 -11.26 17.73
C ARG A 209 -0.74 -10.53 17.83
N ILE A 210 -1.83 -11.30 17.75
CA ILE A 210 -3.21 -10.80 17.74
C ILE A 210 -3.59 -10.06 19.02
N ASP A 211 -3.07 -10.48 20.18
CA ASP A 211 -3.27 -9.85 21.50
C ASP A 211 -2.44 -8.58 21.71
N ASN A 212 -1.62 -8.19 20.72
CA ASN A 212 -0.69 -7.06 20.77
C ASN A 212 0.36 -7.14 21.89
N THR A 213 0.77 -8.35 22.30
CA THR A 213 1.87 -8.53 23.27
C THR A 213 3.26 -8.63 22.62
N LEU A 214 3.31 -8.84 21.31
CA LEU A 214 4.55 -8.93 20.54
C LEU A 214 4.52 -7.96 19.36
N PHE A 215 5.60 -7.20 19.17
CA PHE A 215 5.78 -6.27 18.06
C PHE A 215 7.08 -6.55 17.32
N ILE A 216 7.04 -6.38 16.00
CA ILE A 216 8.26 -6.25 15.19
C ILE A 216 8.63 -4.77 15.20
N PRO A 217 9.89 -4.42 15.53
CA PRO A 217 10.33 -3.04 15.54
C PRO A 217 10.29 -2.39 14.16
N GLU A 218 10.23 -1.07 14.17
CA GLU A 218 10.42 -0.25 12.99
C GLU A 218 11.79 -0.47 12.34
N ARG A 219 11.91 -0.13 11.05
CA ARG A 219 13.17 -0.23 10.32
C ARG A 219 13.22 0.67 9.11
N ALA A 220 14.44 1.01 8.70
CA ALA A 220 14.74 1.61 7.42
C ALA A 220 15.64 0.68 6.59
N ILE A 221 15.33 0.58 5.30
CA ILE A 221 16.12 -0.10 4.27
C ILE A 221 16.63 0.96 3.30
N ILE A 222 17.94 0.98 3.10
CA ILE A 222 18.60 1.90 2.18
C ILE A 222 19.16 1.08 1.01
N ASP A 223 18.84 1.50 -0.21
CA ASP A 223 19.37 0.93 -1.44
C ASP A 223 20.21 1.99 -2.15
N LEU A 224 21.35 1.59 -2.70
CA LEU A 224 22.22 2.47 -3.48
C LEU A 224 22.51 1.81 -4.84
N GLY A 225 22.36 2.58 -5.90
CA GLY A 225 22.58 2.13 -7.27
C GLY A 225 23.40 3.12 -8.08
N THR A 226 24.06 2.58 -9.09
CA THR A 226 24.77 3.36 -10.10
C THR A 226 24.49 2.75 -11.46
N ARG A 227 24.34 3.60 -12.46
CA ARG A 227 24.10 3.20 -13.84
C ARG A 227 25.01 4.00 -14.75
N TYR A 228 25.69 3.33 -15.65
CA TYR A 228 26.53 3.96 -16.66
C TYR A 228 26.09 3.53 -18.06
N ARG A 229 25.70 4.51 -18.88
CA ARG A 229 25.34 4.32 -20.29
C ARG A 229 26.54 4.66 -21.17
N PHE A 230 26.89 3.75 -22.05
CA PHE A 230 28.04 3.86 -22.95
C PHE A 230 27.77 3.15 -24.28
N LYS A 231 28.75 3.13 -25.19
CA LYS A 231 28.68 2.38 -26.44
C LYS A 231 29.78 1.33 -26.46
N LEU A 232 29.42 0.09 -26.81
CA LEU A 232 30.35 -0.99 -27.19
C LEU A 232 30.48 -0.98 -28.71
N GLY A 233 31.45 -0.24 -29.24
CA GLY A 233 31.50 0.06 -30.68
C GLY A 233 30.28 0.87 -31.11
N ARG A 234 29.36 0.26 -31.88
CA ARG A 234 28.10 0.89 -32.33
C ARG A 234 26.89 0.55 -31.46
N THR A 235 27.01 -0.45 -30.59
CA THR A 235 25.93 -1.00 -29.77
C THR A 235 25.78 -0.20 -28.48
N PRO A 236 24.64 0.48 -28.22
CA PRO A 236 24.37 1.09 -26.93
C PRO A 236 24.36 0.04 -25.82
N ALA A 237 25.03 0.34 -24.70
CA ALA A 237 25.15 -0.55 -23.56
C ALA A 237 24.90 0.19 -22.23
N VAL A 238 24.40 -0.55 -21.25
CA VAL A 238 24.12 -0.06 -19.90
C VAL A 238 24.72 -1.02 -18.88
N LEU A 239 25.64 -0.52 -18.05
CA LEU A 239 26.12 -1.20 -16.87
C LEU A 239 25.35 -0.68 -15.65
N ARG A 240 24.80 -1.57 -14.83
CA ARG A 240 24.15 -1.22 -13.57
C ARG A 240 24.77 -2.01 -12.42
N ALA A 241 25.16 -1.31 -11.37
CA ALA A 241 25.58 -1.88 -10.10
C ALA A 241 24.60 -1.41 -9.01
N GLN A 242 24.17 -2.31 -8.14
CA GLN A 242 23.25 -1.98 -7.06
C GLN A 242 23.59 -2.75 -5.78
N ILE A 243 23.50 -2.07 -4.65
CA ILE A 243 23.54 -2.64 -3.31
C ILE A 243 22.15 -2.45 -2.71
N ALA A 244 21.39 -3.54 -2.62
CA ALA A 244 20.13 -3.56 -1.90
C ALA A 244 20.40 -3.80 -0.40
N ASN A 245 19.66 -3.12 0.48
CA ASN A 245 19.87 -3.16 1.93
C ASN A 245 21.34 -2.86 2.30
N LEU A 246 21.81 -1.68 1.88
CA LEU A 246 23.16 -1.16 2.07
C LEU A 246 23.63 -1.23 3.53
N THR A 247 22.75 -1.00 4.50
CA THR A 247 23.08 -1.07 5.93
C THR A 247 23.09 -2.48 6.50
N ASN A 248 22.73 -3.49 5.71
CA ASN A 248 22.51 -4.86 6.14
C ASN A 248 21.55 -4.95 7.35
N THR A 249 20.49 -4.13 7.31
CA THR A 249 19.44 -4.13 8.33
C THR A 249 18.82 -5.52 8.40
N PHE A 250 18.70 -6.05 9.62
CA PHE A 250 17.99 -7.30 9.90
C PHE A 250 16.59 -6.99 10.45
N GLY A 251 15.63 -7.88 10.18
CA GLY A 251 14.29 -7.75 10.73
C GLY A 251 13.34 -8.82 10.19
N TRP A 252 12.14 -8.84 10.76
CA TRP A 252 11.13 -9.86 10.47
C TRP A 252 9.93 -9.28 9.71
N ASN A 253 9.27 -10.09 8.92
CA ASN A 253 7.94 -9.87 8.38
C ASN A 253 6.97 -10.83 9.07
N VAL A 254 5.74 -10.37 9.30
CA VAL A 254 4.64 -11.26 9.69
C VAL A 254 4.09 -11.90 8.42
N THR A 255 3.97 -13.21 8.39
CA THR A 255 3.31 -13.97 7.33
C THR A 255 1.95 -14.47 7.79
N GLY A 256 1.12 -14.97 6.86
CA GLY A 256 -0.17 -15.58 7.20
C GLY A 256 -0.02 -16.69 8.25
N GLY A 257 -1.01 -16.84 9.14
CA GLY A 257 -1.01 -17.83 10.22
C GLY A 257 -0.06 -17.53 11.39
N GLY A 258 0.45 -16.30 11.51
CA GLY A 258 1.33 -15.90 12.63
C GLY A 258 2.80 -16.30 12.45
N GLY A 259 3.19 -16.73 11.25
CA GLY A 259 4.58 -17.05 10.93
C GLY A 259 5.48 -15.81 10.78
N PHE A 260 6.79 -16.04 10.80
CA PHE A 260 7.79 -15.01 10.60
C PHE A 260 8.75 -15.37 9.47
N GLN A 261 9.10 -14.37 8.65
CA GLN A 261 10.17 -14.47 7.66
C GLN A 261 11.14 -13.33 7.82
N PHE A 262 12.44 -13.60 7.78
CA PHE A 262 13.44 -12.54 7.78
C PHE A 262 13.40 -11.75 6.47
N ILE A 263 13.72 -10.47 6.53
CA ILE A 263 13.92 -9.66 5.34
C ILE A 263 15.22 -10.06 4.64
N ALA A 264 15.29 -9.83 3.32
CA ALA A 264 16.51 -10.09 2.57
C ALA A 264 17.70 -9.30 3.15
N SER A 265 18.81 -9.99 3.36
CA SER A 265 20.08 -9.39 3.76
C SER A 265 20.66 -8.53 2.63
N ARG A 266 21.77 -7.83 2.92
CA ARG A 266 22.49 -7.06 1.90
C ARG A 266 22.76 -7.90 0.66
N ARG A 267 22.41 -7.37 -0.51
CA ARG A 267 22.60 -8.05 -1.80
C ARG A 267 23.24 -7.11 -2.83
N PHE A 268 24.27 -7.60 -3.49
CA PHE A 268 24.92 -6.94 -4.60
C PHE A 268 24.37 -7.49 -5.91
N ASN A 269 24.00 -6.61 -6.84
CA ASN A 269 23.59 -6.97 -8.19
C ASN A 269 24.43 -6.18 -9.20
N LEU A 270 24.93 -6.89 -10.21
CA LEU A 270 25.63 -6.31 -11.35
C LEU A 270 24.95 -6.83 -12.62
N SER A 271 24.59 -5.93 -13.54
CA SER A 271 23.98 -6.31 -14.81
C SER A 271 24.55 -5.46 -15.95
N LEU A 272 24.81 -6.11 -17.09
CA LEU A 272 25.14 -5.47 -18.35
C LEU A 272 24.02 -5.77 -19.35
N SER A 273 23.51 -4.75 -20.02
CA SER A 273 22.54 -4.88 -21.11
C SER A 273 23.05 -4.17 -22.34
N ALA A 274 22.83 -4.74 -23.53
CA ALA A 274 23.24 -4.18 -24.81
C ALA A 274 22.11 -4.36 -25.83
N ASP A 275 21.93 -3.37 -26.71
CA ASP A 275 20.86 -3.32 -27.72
C ASP A 275 21.47 -3.43 -29.13
N PHE A 276 21.18 -4.53 -29.85
CA PHE A 276 21.88 -4.96 -31.07
C PHE A 276 21.08 -4.71 -32.34
#